data_AF-A0A2X0KQX4-F1
#
_entry.id   AF-A0A2X0KQX4-F1
#
_cell.length_a   1.000
_cell.length_b   1.000
_cell.length_c   1.000
_cell.angle_alpha   90.00
_cell.angle_beta   90.00
_cell.angle_gamma   90.00
#
_symmetry.space_group_name_H-M   'P 1'
#
loop_
_entity.id
_entity.type
_entity.pdbx_description
1 polymer ?
#
loop_
_entity_poly.entity_id
_entity_poly.type
_entity_poly.pdbx_seq_one_letter_code
_entity_poly.pdbx_strand_id
1 'polypeptide(L)'
;MRSYSSPFQFEKARWRSQRKTMERLNEIEPSPASCTYILPRAQSNEIFSAIVIRSALMGGTPVVFCRDEQQVAKNCRNTLDTGARCFIGGMGCFTFRDLLKLVDTTLPTELRTLYRQDVLRRDRQDDNATHRAFGFETLDTVIRLARVGKIDQEGLPHAERVLMLLPVRYALEGWTKFAESQPRSSPNNFLSPQTLDGIYRVVDGYIALVRNYRNYWPQKAFIPWRHGTEMVVHFFGTLRKIVNEFDALDFLQSYAKVEVLQRAMHQLGTDAAGSAQGYHHTYQNLHNLNLTALGTYQGDGDIEAIAHEAAHAASDILKGLRMWDIIEEWDIEKRKQAPLPDILVDG
;
A
#
# COMPACT_ATOMS: atom_id res chain seq x y z
N MET A 1 -48.84 -19.85 -14.62
CA MET A 1 -47.53 -19.91 -13.95
C MET A 1 -46.66 -18.78 -14.48
N ARG A 2 -46.51 -17.69 -13.74
CA ARG A 2 -45.51 -16.65 -14.04
C ARG A 2 -44.23 -17.01 -13.30
N SER A 3 -43.13 -17.25 -14.04
CA SER A 3 -41.83 -17.56 -13.45
C SER A 3 -41.26 -16.32 -12.77
N TYR A 4 -41.17 -16.33 -11.45
CA TYR A 4 -40.42 -15.34 -10.69
C TYR A 4 -38.93 -15.68 -10.78
N SER A 5 -38.19 -14.92 -11.59
CA SER A 5 -36.73 -14.89 -11.56
C SER A 5 -36.26 -14.26 -10.24
N SER A 6 -35.45 -15.01 -9.48
CA SER A 6 -34.94 -14.65 -8.16
C SER A 6 -34.13 -13.33 -8.16
N PRO A 7 -34.32 -12.43 -7.16
CA PRO A 7 -33.55 -11.18 -6.99
C PRO A 7 -32.03 -11.37 -7.04
N PHE A 8 -31.55 -12.55 -6.63
CA PHE A 8 -30.13 -12.91 -6.64
C PHE A 8 -29.51 -12.97 -8.05
N GLN A 9 -30.30 -13.26 -9.09
CA GLN A 9 -29.78 -13.31 -10.46
C GLN A 9 -29.59 -11.93 -11.07
N PHE A 10 -30.46 -10.98 -10.73
CA PHE A 10 -30.34 -9.57 -11.15
C PHE A 10 -29.10 -8.91 -10.53
N GLU A 11 -28.82 -9.19 -9.27
CA GLU A 11 -27.66 -8.63 -8.57
C GLU A 11 -26.34 -9.17 -9.13
N LYS A 12 -26.28 -10.47 -9.44
CA LYS A 12 -25.12 -11.11 -10.10
C LYS A 12 -24.84 -10.52 -11.49
N ALA A 13 -25.89 -10.20 -12.25
CA ALA A 13 -25.76 -9.58 -13.57
C ALA A 13 -25.25 -8.14 -13.47
N ARG A 14 -25.72 -7.37 -12.46
CA ARG A 14 -25.25 -6.00 -12.19
C ARG A 14 -23.77 -5.96 -11.78
N TRP A 15 -23.34 -6.87 -10.92
CA TRP A 15 -21.92 -7.01 -10.53
C TRP A 15 -21.02 -7.44 -11.69
N ARG A 16 -21.48 -8.33 -12.57
CA ARG A 16 -20.74 -8.70 -13.79
C ARG A 16 -20.66 -7.55 -14.79
N SER A 17 -21.71 -6.73 -14.90
CA SER A 17 -21.72 -5.54 -15.74
C SER A 17 -20.76 -4.47 -15.21
N GLN A 18 -20.79 -4.17 -13.91
CA GLN A 18 -19.84 -3.22 -13.28
C GLN A 18 -18.39 -3.71 -13.36
N ARG A 19 -18.15 -5.02 -13.20
CA ARG A 19 -16.81 -5.59 -13.37
C ARG A 19 -16.32 -5.48 -14.81
N LYS A 20 -17.19 -5.72 -15.81
CA LYS A 20 -16.87 -5.45 -17.23
C LYS A 20 -16.67 -3.96 -17.52
N THR A 21 -17.37 -3.05 -16.86
CA THR A 21 -17.14 -1.60 -17.00
C THR A 21 -15.82 -1.18 -16.37
N MET A 22 -15.43 -1.76 -15.23
CA MET A 22 -14.11 -1.55 -14.62
C MET A 22 -12.96 -2.19 -15.44
N GLU A 23 -13.19 -3.37 -16.02
CA GLU A 23 -12.26 -4.00 -16.97
C GLU A 23 -12.12 -3.13 -18.22
N ARG A 24 -13.22 -2.57 -18.76
CA ARG A 24 -13.18 -1.59 -19.86
C ARG A 24 -12.49 -0.26 -19.50
N LEU A 25 -12.54 0.17 -18.24
CA LEU A 25 -11.77 1.34 -17.77
C LEU A 25 -10.27 1.03 -17.70
N ASN A 26 -9.89 -0.23 -17.44
CA ASN A 26 -8.49 -0.69 -17.56
C ASN A 26 -8.07 -0.93 -19.02
N GLU A 27 -9.02 -1.13 -19.93
CA GLU A 27 -8.84 -1.24 -21.39
C GLU A 27 -8.98 0.10 -22.13
N ILE A 28 -9.12 1.24 -21.42
CA ILE A 28 -8.97 2.55 -22.07
C ILE A 28 -7.52 2.62 -22.55
N GLU A 29 -7.33 2.42 -23.85
CA GLU A 29 -6.08 2.77 -24.51
C GLU A 29 -5.73 4.21 -24.14
N PRO A 30 -4.58 4.46 -23.50
CA PRO A 30 -4.21 5.81 -23.13
C PRO A 30 -3.85 6.59 -24.39
N SER A 31 -4.73 7.51 -24.82
CA SER A 31 -4.40 8.52 -25.82
C SER A 31 -5.12 9.84 -25.55
N PRO A 32 -4.49 11.02 -25.76
CA PRO A 32 -3.13 11.27 -26.23
C PRO A 32 -2.23 11.88 -25.12
N ALA A 33 -0.97 11.44 -25.09
CA ALA A 33 0.08 11.80 -24.12
C ALA A 33 -0.11 11.21 -22.71
N SER A 34 0.21 9.92 -22.55
CA SER A 34 0.61 9.41 -21.23
C SER A 34 2.06 9.83 -20.97
N CYS A 35 2.35 10.29 -19.76
CA CYS A 35 3.73 10.46 -19.30
C CYS A 35 4.14 9.13 -18.66
N THR A 36 4.93 8.35 -19.41
CA THR A 36 5.51 7.11 -18.90
C THR A 36 6.96 7.39 -18.55
N TYR A 37 7.32 7.10 -17.31
CA TYR A 37 8.71 7.04 -16.87
C TYR A 37 9.05 5.59 -16.54
N ILE A 38 10.23 5.16 -16.98
CA ILE A 38 10.74 3.83 -16.68
C ILE A 38 11.93 4.04 -15.76
N LEU A 39 11.79 3.61 -14.51
CA LEU A 39 12.93 3.47 -13.63
C LEU A 39 13.67 2.20 -14.10
N PRO A 40 14.94 2.32 -14.56
CA PRO A 40 15.68 1.18 -15.08
C PRO A 40 15.87 0.11 -14.01
N ARG A 41 16.28 -1.09 -14.46
CA ARG A 41 16.64 -2.16 -13.53
C ARG A 41 17.77 -1.68 -12.64
N ALA A 42 17.57 -1.79 -11.32
CA ALA A 42 18.51 -1.32 -10.33
C ALA A 42 19.76 -2.20 -10.22
N GLN A 43 19.69 -3.46 -10.68
CA GLN A 43 20.81 -4.40 -10.69
C GLN A 43 20.87 -5.12 -12.05
N SER A 44 22.04 -5.65 -12.38
CA SER A 44 22.24 -6.43 -13.61
C SER A 44 21.57 -7.80 -13.58
N ASN A 45 21.20 -8.30 -12.41
CA ASN A 45 20.39 -9.50 -12.28
C ASN A 45 18.94 -9.23 -12.71
N GLU A 46 18.24 -10.23 -13.23
CA GLU A 46 16.83 -10.10 -13.60
C GLU A 46 15.88 -10.28 -12.41
N ILE A 47 16.42 -10.27 -11.19
CA ILE A 47 15.64 -10.49 -9.97
C ILE A 47 14.69 -9.32 -9.75
N PHE A 48 15.17 -8.09 -9.88
CA PHE A 48 14.35 -6.89 -9.76
C PHE A 48 14.02 -6.29 -11.12
N SER A 49 12.74 -6.12 -11.40
CA SER A 49 12.26 -5.61 -12.68
C SER A 49 12.41 -4.10 -12.77
N ALA A 50 12.45 -3.59 -14.01
CA ALA A 50 12.28 -2.16 -14.25
C ALA A 50 10.88 -1.73 -13.78
N ILE A 51 10.78 -0.54 -13.20
CA ILE A 51 9.52 -0.02 -12.65
C ILE A 51 8.91 0.95 -13.65
N VAL A 52 7.71 0.64 -14.13
CA VAL A 52 6.97 1.48 -15.07
C VAL A 52 6.03 2.40 -14.30
N ILE A 53 6.36 3.69 -14.28
CA ILE A 53 5.64 4.73 -13.57
C ILE A 53 4.79 5.49 -14.57
N ARG A 54 3.47 5.49 -14.38
CA ARG A 54 2.51 6.04 -15.35
C ARG A 54 1.72 7.20 -14.77
N SER A 55 1.58 8.24 -15.58
CA SER A 55 0.60 9.32 -15.37
C SER A 55 -0.18 9.55 -16.66
N ALA A 56 -1.50 9.71 -16.54
CA ALA A 56 -2.36 10.11 -17.66
C ALA A 56 -2.45 11.64 -17.71
N LEU A 57 -2.42 12.25 -18.90
CA LEU A 57 -2.71 13.68 -19.04
C LEU A 57 -4.20 13.88 -19.35
N MET A 58 -4.92 14.51 -18.43
CA MET A 58 -6.32 14.89 -18.60
C MET A 58 -6.42 16.40 -18.66
N GLY A 59 -6.72 16.96 -19.84
CA GLY A 59 -6.80 18.41 -20.03
C GLY A 59 -5.50 19.15 -19.66
N GLY A 60 -4.34 18.55 -19.94
CA GLY A 60 -3.03 19.09 -19.56
C GLY A 60 -2.64 18.90 -18.08
N THR A 61 -3.51 18.29 -17.27
CA THR A 61 -3.24 17.97 -15.87
C THR A 61 -2.77 16.53 -15.74
N PRO A 62 -1.61 16.26 -15.13
CA PRO A 62 -1.17 14.90 -14.86
C PRO A 62 -2.00 14.26 -13.75
N VAL A 63 -2.53 13.07 -14.03
CA VAL A 63 -3.38 12.26 -13.15
C VAL A 63 -2.69 10.92 -12.89
N VAL A 64 -2.60 10.58 -11.61
CA VAL A 64 -2.03 9.31 -11.13
C VAL A 64 -3.16 8.44 -10.62
N PHE A 65 -3.21 7.19 -11.09
CA PHE A 65 -4.12 6.19 -10.56
C PHE A 65 -3.41 5.41 -9.45
N CYS A 66 -3.58 5.85 -8.19
CA CYS A 66 -3.00 5.20 -7.02
C CYS A 66 -4.05 4.42 -6.22
N ARG A 67 -3.58 3.69 -5.20
CA ARG A 67 -4.43 3.03 -4.20
C ARG A 67 -4.37 3.82 -2.90
N ASP A 68 -5.45 3.75 -2.13
CA ASP A 68 -5.50 4.30 -0.78
C ASP A 68 -4.58 3.50 0.16
N GLU A 69 -3.62 4.18 0.76
CA GLU A 69 -2.58 3.58 1.60
C GLU A 69 -3.13 2.96 2.88
N GLN A 70 -4.16 3.56 3.50
CA GLN A 70 -4.79 3.04 4.71
C GLN A 70 -5.52 1.72 4.40
N GLN A 71 -6.23 1.66 3.28
CA GLN A 71 -6.89 0.45 2.83
C GLN A 71 -5.88 -0.66 2.46
N VAL A 72 -4.76 -0.30 1.83
CA VAL A 72 -3.68 -1.26 1.54
C VAL A 72 -3.07 -1.80 2.83
N ALA A 73 -2.80 -0.95 3.81
CA ALA A 73 -2.30 -1.36 5.12
C ALA A 73 -3.27 -2.32 5.84
N LYS A 74 -4.59 -2.02 5.83
CA LYS A 74 -5.63 -2.94 6.34
C LYS A 74 -5.59 -4.28 5.63
N ASN A 75 -5.44 -4.30 4.30
CA ASN A 75 -5.37 -5.54 3.53
C ASN A 75 -4.11 -6.35 3.88
N CYS A 76 -2.97 -5.69 4.09
CA CYS A 76 -1.75 -6.33 4.58
C CYS A 76 -1.98 -6.99 5.94
N ARG A 77 -2.55 -6.25 6.90
CA ARG A 77 -2.89 -6.75 8.23
C ARG A 77 -3.87 -7.93 8.18
N ASN A 78 -4.95 -7.78 7.41
CA ASN A 78 -5.99 -8.78 7.23
C ASN A 78 -5.46 -10.10 6.67
N THR A 79 -4.37 -10.07 5.89
CA THR A 79 -3.78 -11.27 5.29
C THR A 79 -3.40 -12.29 6.37
N LEU A 80 -2.84 -11.82 7.49
CA LEU A 80 -2.42 -12.67 8.61
C LEU A 80 -3.59 -13.13 9.50
N ASP A 81 -4.65 -12.32 9.59
CA ASP A 81 -5.79 -12.58 10.48
C ASP A 81 -6.70 -13.71 9.99
N THR A 82 -6.60 -14.09 8.72
CA THR A 82 -7.46 -15.15 8.16
C THR A 82 -7.09 -16.55 8.61
N GLY A 83 -5.87 -16.76 9.15
CA GLY A 83 -5.32 -18.09 9.47
C GLY A 83 -5.12 -19.01 8.24
N ALA A 84 -5.70 -18.66 7.10
CA ALA A 84 -5.62 -19.38 5.83
C ALA A 84 -4.33 -19.08 5.06
N ARG A 85 -3.58 -18.07 5.47
CA ARG A 85 -2.33 -17.66 4.83
C ARG A 85 -1.15 -17.80 5.79
N CYS A 86 -0.04 -18.27 5.25
CA CYS A 86 1.20 -18.54 5.96
C CYS A 86 2.32 -17.87 5.16
N PHE A 87 3.02 -16.88 5.72
CA PHE A 87 4.09 -16.21 4.99
C PHE A 87 5.34 -17.07 5.07
N ILE A 88 5.71 -17.70 3.96
CA ILE A 88 6.87 -18.59 3.91
C ILE A 88 8.11 -17.79 3.53
N GLY A 89 9.17 -17.89 4.33
CA GLY A 89 10.49 -17.34 4.04
C GLY A 89 11.59 -18.40 4.17
N GLY A 90 12.82 -18.04 3.81
CA GLY A 90 13.97 -18.96 3.86
C GLY A 90 14.35 -19.41 5.28
N MET A 91 13.97 -18.65 6.31
CA MET A 91 14.21 -19.02 7.71
C MET A 91 13.02 -19.70 8.41
N GLY A 92 11.90 -19.90 7.72
CA GLY A 92 10.69 -20.49 8.30
C GLY A 92 9.44 -19.75 7.87
N CYS A 93 8.36 -19.87 8.64
CA CYS A 93 7.11 -19.21 8.31
C CYS A 93 6.62 -18.27 9.41
N PHE A 94 5.94 -17.20 8.97
CA PHE A 94 5.25 -16.25 9.83
C PHE A 94 3.74 -16.44 9.72
N THR A 95 3.08 -16.58 10.86
CA THR A 95 1.68 -16.98 10.96
C THR A 95 0.90 -16.12 11.96
N PHE A 96 -0.42 -16.31 12.01
CA PHE A 96 -1.24 -15.69 13.06
C PHE A 96 -0.77 -16.00 14.47
N ARG A 97 -0.13 -17.17 14.69
CA ARG A 97 0.42 -17.54 16.00
C ARG A 97 1.53 -16.60 16.45
N ASP A 98 2.30 -16.06 15.53
CA ASP A 98 3.39 -15.14 15.85
C ASP A 98 2.83 -13.77 16.27
N LEU A 99 1.68 -13.36 15.74
CA LEU A 99 0.94 -12.19 16.23
C LEU A 99 0.37 -12.41 17.63
N LEU A 100 -0.07 -13.62 17.95
CA LEU A 100 -0.54 -13.95 19.31
C LEU A 100 0.55 -13.83 20.36
N LYS A 101 1.82 -14.09 20.00
CA LYS A 101 2.96 -13.88 20.91
C LYS A 101 3.11 -12.41 21.30
N LEU A 102 2.80 -11.47 20.40
CA LEU A 102 2.93 -10.03 20.65
C LEU A 102 1.86 -9.46 21.61
N VAL A 103 0.79 -10.22 21.84
CA VAL A 103 -0.27 -9.86 22.82
C VAL A 103 -0.30 -10.81 24.00
N ASP A 104 0.74 -11.63 24.16
CA ASP A 104 0.86 -12.56 25.28
C ASP A 104 1.05 -11.78 26.59
N THR A 105 0.15 -12.02 27.54
CA THR A 105 0.16 -11.37 28.86
C THR A 105 1.37 -11.76 29.71
N THR A 106 2.14 -12.77 29.30
CA THR A 106 3.40 -13.15 29.95
C THR A 106 4.58 -12.28 29.50
N LEU A 107 4.45 -11.49 28.42
CA LEU A 107 5.47 -10.52 28.05
C LEU A 107 5.58 -9.41 29.12
N PRO A 108 6.79 -8.88 29.37
CA PRO A 108 6.97 -7.67 30.15
C PRO A 108 6.10 -6.53 29.61
N THR A 109 5.54 -5.70 30.49
CA THR A 109 4.57 -4.65 30.13
C THR A 109 5.14 -3.67 29.10
N GLU A 110 6.43 -3.39 29.17
CA GLU A 110 7.20 -2.56 28.25
C GLU A 110 7.32 -3.13 26.82
N LEU A 111 7.02 -4.42 26.62
CA LEU A 111 6.98 -5.07 25.31
C LEU A 111 5.54 -5.30 24.80
N ARG A 112 4.52 -4.82 25.52
CA ARG A 112 3.10 -4.96 25.13
C ARG A 112 2.63 -3.74 24.35
N THR A 113 2.96 -3.70 23.08
CA THR A 113 2.62 -2.58 22.19
C THR A 113 1.27 -2.74 21.49
N LEU A 114 0.70 -3.94 21.56
CA LEU A 114 -0.62 -4.27 21.02
C LEU A 114 -1.60 -4.63 22.14
N TYR A 115 -2.84 -4.17 21.99
CA TYR A 115 -3.94 -4.65 22.84
C TYR A 115 -4.40 -6.02 22.38
N ARG A 116 -4.95 -6.81 23.30
CA ARG A 116 -5.53 -8.13 22.98
C ARG A 116 -6.58 -8.03 21.87
N GLN A 117 -7.37 -6.95 21.84
CA GLN A 117 -8.38 -6.68 20.81
C GLN A 117 -7.80 -6.29 19.44
N ASP A 118 -6.51 -5.90 19.37
CA ASP A 118 -5.80 -5.59 18.11
C ASP A 118 -5.41 -6.87 17.34
N VAL A 119 -5.63 -8.04 17.94
CA VAL A 119 -5.31 -9.35 17.36
C VAL A 119 -6.51 -10.29 17.45
N LEU A 120 -7.12 -10.40 18.64
CA LEU A 120 -8.27 -11.27 18.88
C LEU A 120 -9.58 -10.50 18.70
N ARG A 121 -10.46 -11.02 17.83
CA ARG A 121 -11.77 -10.39 17.51
C ARG A 121 -11.63 -8.94 17.03
N ARG A 122 -10.51 -8.65 16.35
CA ARG A 122 -10.19 -7.34 15.81
C ARG A 122 -11.27 -6.88 14.83
N ASP A 123 -11.66 -5.61 14.95
CA ASP A 123 -12.38 -4.93 13.88
C ASP A 123 -11.44 -4.73 12.68
N ARG A 124 -11.74 -5.41 11.57
CA ARG A 124 -10.90 -5.37 10.35
C ARG A 124 -10.90 -4.00 9.66
N GLN A 125 -11.81 -3.12 10.05
CA GLN A 125 -11.87 -1.74 9.57
C GLN A 125 -11.14 -0.74 10.49
N ASP A 126 -10.65 -1.18 11.65
CA ASP A 126 -9.95 -0.31 12.60
C ASP A 126 -8.54 0.08 12.10
N ASP A 127 -8.42 1.34 11.71
CA ASP A 127 -7.17 1.98 11.32
C ASP A 127 -6.18 2.06 12.48
N ASN A 128 -6.63 2.30 13.71
CA ASN A 128 -5.76 2.46 14.86
C ASN A 128 -5.09 1.14 15.24
N ALA A 129 -5.82 0.02 15.19
CA ALA A 129 -5.22 -1.31 15.38
C ALA A 129 -4.19 -1.63 14.29
N THR A 130 -4.45 -1.20 13.05
CA THR A 130 -3.51 -1.36 11.93
C THR A 130 -2.26 -0.49 12.12
N HIS A 131 -2.44 0.78 12.52
CA HIS A 131 -1.38 1.72 12.80
C HIS A 131 -0.50 1.25 13.96
N ARG A 132 -1.08 0.77 15.07
CA ARG A 132 -0.31 0.19 16.17
C ARG A 132 0.49 -1.03 15.75
N ALA A 133 -0.07 -1.91 14.90
CA ALA A 133 0.60 -3.12 14.42
C ALA A 133 1.83 -2.84 13.54
N PHE A 134 1.77 -1.79 12.71
CA PHE A 134 2.89 -1.35 11.88
C PHE A 134 3.64 -0.13 12.47
N GLY A 135 3.29 0.25 13.69
CA GLY A 135 3.85 1.41 14.36
C GLY A 135 5.24 1.14 14.89
N PHE A 136 6.00 2.22 15.07
CA PHE A 136 7.39 2.16 15.54
C PHE A 136 7.54 1.28 16.78
N GLU A 137 6.72 1.47 17.82
CA GLU A 137 6.85 0.71 19.08
C GLU A 137 6.70 -0.82 18.86
N THR A 138 5.71 -1.24 18.07
CA THR A 138 5.49 -2.66 17.79
C THR A 138 6.58 -3.24 16.91
N LEU A 139 7.01 -2.49 15.89
CA LEU A 139 8.14 -2.90 15.07
C LEU A 139 9.41 -2.96 15.92
N ASP A 140 9.71 -1.97 16.75
CA ASP A 140 10.84 -1.94 17.69
C ASP A 140 10.77 -3.08 18.69
N THR A 141 9.58 -3.48 19.13
CA THR A 141 9.40 -4.67 19.98
C THR A 141 9.73 -5.95 19.22
N VAL A 142 9.19 -6.12 18.01
CA VAL A 142 9.54 -7.25 17.13
C VAL A 142 11.04 -7.27 16.86
N ILE A 143 11.62 -6.10 16.62
CA ILE A 143 13.03 -5.80 16.42
C ILE A 143 13.87 -6.10 17.66
N ARG A 144 13.43 -5.80 18.88
CA ARG A 144 14.16 -6.11 20.11
C ARG A 144 14.12 -7.60 20.39
N LEU A 145 12.99 -8.24 20.07
CA LEU A 145 12.85 -9.69 20.06
C LEU A 145 13.68 -10.35 18.94
N ALA A 146 14.00 -9.63 17.86
CA ALA A 146 14.72 -10.15 16.67
C ALA A 146 16.12 -9.54 16.41
N ARG A 147 16.61 -8.62 17.25
CA ARG A 147 17.86 -7.82 17.17
C ARG A 147 18.13 -7.02 15.87
N VAL A 148 17.24 -6.13 15.37
CA VAL A 148 17.52 -5.29 14.15
C VAL A 148 16.86 -3.90 14.19
N GLY A 149 17.55 -2.77 13.97
CA GLY A 149 17.14 -1.37 14.32
C GLY A 149 15.93 -0.63 13.65
N LYS A 150 15.65 0.57 14.20
CA LYS A 150 14.43 1.47 14.16
C LYS A 150 14.01 2.08 12.81
N ILE A 151 12.74 2.56 12.73
CA ILE A 151 12.16 3.42 11.67
C ILE A 151 11.24 4.50 12.31
N ASP A 152 11.28 5.76 11.86
CA ASP A 152 10.34 6.84 12.26
C ASP A 152 9.85 7.62 11.01
N GLN A 153 8.62 8.19 11.00
CA GLN A 153 7.87 8.40 9.74
C GLN A 153 7.21 9.77 9.44
N GLU A 154 7.29 10.79 10.30
CA GLU A 154 6.56 12.05 10.07
C GLU A 154 7.46 13.24 9.73
N GLY A 155 7.12 13.99 8.66
CA GLY A 155 7.89 15.16 8.19
C GLY A 155 9.08 14.89 7.26
N LEU A 156 9.31 13.64 6.87
CA LEU A 156 10.46 13.25 6.03
C LEU A 156 10.43 13.87 4.61
N PRO A 157 11.59 14.31 4.08
CA PRO A 157 11.76 14.68 2.67
C PRO A 157 11.28 13.60 1.70
N HIS A 158 10.89 14.00 0.47
CA HIS A 158 10.48 13.04 -0.56
C HIS A 158 11.55 12.00 -0.88
N ALA A 159 12.82 12.40 -0.81
CA ALA A 159 13.99 11.54 -0.93
C ALA A 159 13.95 10.34 0.00
N GLU A 160 13.82 10.61 1.29
CA GLU A 160 13.81 9.60 2.33
C GLU A 160 12.58 8.71 2.22
N ARG A 161 11.43 9.26 1.83
CA ARG A 161 10.22 8.47 1.58
C ARG A 161 10.38 7.52 0.40
N VAL A 162 10.98 7.96 -0.71
CA VAL A 162 11.28 7.08 -1.85
C VAL A 162 12.29 6.00 -1.43
N LEU A 163 13.31 6.38 -0.66
CA LEU A 163 14.30 5.46 -0.08
C LEU A 163 13.67 4.44 0.86
N MET A 164 12.57 4.76 1.55
CA MET A 164 11.85 3.79 2.40
C MET A 164 10.89 2.89 1.61
N LEU A 165 10.25 3.43 0.56
CA LEU A 165 9.23 2.70 -0.21
C LEU A 165 9.84 1.73 -1.23
N LEU A 166 10.96 2.09 -1.88
CA LEU A 166 11.58 1.24 -2.89
C LEU A 166 12.17 -0.07 -2.35
N PRO A 167 12.84 -0.12 -1.18
CA PRO A 167 13.30 -1.38 -0.60
C PRO A 167 12.15 -2.32 -0.29
N VAL A 168 11.02 -1.80 0.20
CA VAL A 168 9.81 -2.60 0.45
C VAL A 168 9.30 -3.21 -0.86
N ARG A 169 9.23 -2.41 -1.93
CA ARG A 169 8.82 -2.90 -3.25
C ARG A 169 9.75 -4.01 -3.75
N TYR A 170 11.07 -3.77 -3.77
CA TYR A 170 12.04 -4.75 -4.25
C TYR A 170 12.08 -6.01 -3.37
N ALA A 171 12.02 -5.88 -2.05
CA ALA A 171 12.01 -7.01 -1.14
C ALA A 171 10.76 -7.89 -1.37
N LEU A 172 9.60 -7.28 -1.61
CA LEU A 172 8.37 -8.02 -1.94
C LEU A 172 8.42 -8.67 -3.33
N GLU A 173 9.09 -8.05 -4.31
CA GLU A 173 9.32 -8.66 -5.62
C GLU A 173 10.20 -9.92 -5.49
N GLY A 174 11.33 -9.82 -4.77
CA GLY A 174 12.19 -10.96 -4.50
C GLY A 174 11.50 -12.04 -3.66
N TRP A 175 10.73 -11.67 -2.65
CA TRP A 175 9.95 -12.61 -1.85
C TRP A 175 8.87 -13.30 -2.68
N THR A 176 8.24 -12.61 -3.63
CA THR A 176 7.29 -13.22 -4.56
C THR A 176 7.98 -14.33 -5.37
N LYS A 177 9.15 -14.04 -5.96
CA LYS A 177 9.94 -15.03 -6.70
C LYS A 177 10.35 -16.22 -5.82
N PHE A 178 10.75 -15.96 -4.58
CA PHE A 178 11.05 -17.01 -3.61
C PHE A 178 9.83 -17.89 -3.31
N ALA A 179 8.67 -17.27 -3.09
CA ALA A 179 7.45 -18.00 -2.79
C ALA A 179 7.02 -18.89 -3.98
N GLU A 180 7.24 -18.41 -5.21
CA GLU A 180 6.99 -19.15 -6.45
C GLU A 180 7.97 -20.33 -6.66
N SER A 181 9.22 -20.20 -6.22
CA SER A 181 10.22 -21.27 -6.34
C SER A 181 10.02 -22.43 -5.35
N GLN A 182 9.18 -22.26 -4.33
CA GLN A 182 8.95 -23.31 -3.34
C GLN A 182 8.17 -24.51 -3.93
N PRO A 183 8.55 -25.77 -3.64
CA PRO A 183 7.89 -26.97 -4.16
C PRO A 183 6.39 -27.10 -3.83
N ARG A 184 5.94 -26.42 -2.77
CA ARG A 184 4.52 -26.37 -2.35
C ARG A 184 3.91 -24.99 -2.53
N SER A 185 4.40 -24.21 -3.50
CA SER A 185 3.87 -22.87 -3.76
C SER A 185 2.35 -22.93 -3.92
N SER A 186 1.68 -22.15 -3.09
CA SER A 186 0.22 -22.04 -3.06
C SER A 186 -0.10 -20.55 -3.00
N PRO A 187 -1.23 -20.10 -3.59
CA PRO A 187 -1.71 -18.72 -3.46
C PRO A 187 -1.88 -18.24 -2.01
N ASN A 188 -1.82 -19.16 -1.05
CA ASN A 188 -1.92 -18.91 0.39
C ASN A 188 -0.58 -18.77 1.11
N ASN A 189 0.55 -19.03 0.45
CA ASN A 189 1.88 -19.02 1.07
C ASN A 189 2.53 -17.62 1.14
N PHE A 190 1.81 -16.60 0.69
CA PHE A 190 2.26 -15.22 0.63
C PHE A 190 1.06 -14.24 0.61
N LEU A 191 1.33 -12.94 0.37
CA LEU A 191 0.31 -11.93 0.12
C LEU A 191 -0.62 -12.33 -1.03
N SER A 192 -1.88 -11.87 -0.96
CA SER A 192 -2.77 -12.03 -2.11
C SER A 192 -2.24 -11.20 -3.29
N PRO A 193 -2.42 -11.64 -4.54
CA PRO A 193 -2.00 -10.86 -5.71
C PRO A 193 -2.58 -9.44 -5.69
N GLN A 194 -3.82 -9.27 -5.23
CA GLN A 194 -4.48 -7.97 -5.14
C GLN A 194 -3.87 -7.06 -4.06
N THR A 195 -3.44 -7.62 -2.94
CA THR A 195 -2.76 -6.87 -1.88
C THR A 195 -1.37 -6.43 -2.35
N LEU A 196 -0.63 -7.34 -3.00
CA LEU A 196 0.71 -7.06 -3.52
C LEU A 196 0.68 -5.96 -4.60
N ASP A 197 -0.22 -6.11 -5.58
CA ASP A 197 -0.51 -5.11 -6.60
C ASP A 197 -0.99 -3.77 -5.99
N GLY A 198 -1.70 -3.83 -4.86
CA GLY A 198 -2.05 -2.67 -4.06
C GLY A 198 -0.83 -1.91 -3.53
N ILE A 199 0.11 -2.63 -2.90
CA ILE A 199 1.37 -2.07 -2.38
C ILE A 199 2.17 -1.45 -3.53
N TYR A 200 2.31 -2.16 -4.66
CA TYR A 200 3.03 -1.66 -5.82
C TYR A 200 2.43 -0.37 -6.37
N ARG A 201 1.09 -0.27 -6.46
CA ARG A 201 0.43 0.97 -6.90
C ARG A 201 0.57 2.13 -5.92
N VAL A 202 0.71 1.88 -4.61
CA VAL A 202 1.02 2.94 -3.64
C VAL A 202 2.42 3.48 -3.89
N VAL A 203 3.43 2.60 -4.04
CA VAL A 203 4.82 3.01 -4.31
C VAL A 203 4.94 3.73 -5.65
N ASP A 204 4.40 3.16 -6.73
CA ASP A 204 4.45 3.75 -8.07
C ASP A 204 3.69 5.07 -8.12
N GLY A 205 2.52 5.11 -7.48
CA GLY A 205 1.70 6.31 -7.39
C GLY A 205 2.40 7.43 -6.63
N TYR A 206 3.10 7.10 -5.53
CA TYR A 206 3.89 8.07 -4.78
C TYR A 206 4.99 8.70 -5.65
N ILE A 207 5.79 7.88 -6.33
CA ILE A 207 6.87 8.38 -7.20
C ILE A 207 6.28 9.19 -8.37
N ALA A 208 5.17 8.74 -8.95
CA ALA A 208 4.47 9.49 -10.00
C ALA A 208 4.01 10.87 -9.49
N LEU A 209 3.45 10.95 -8.28
CA LEU A 209 3.04 12.22 -7.68
C LEU A 209 4.22 13.15 -7.41
N VAL A 210 5.33 12.64 -6.86
CA VAL A 210 6.58 13.41 -6.68
C VAL A 210 7.05 14.01 -8.01
N ARG A 211 7.09 13.21 -9.07
CA ARG A 211 7.47 13.67 -10.42
C ARG A 211 6.49 14.69 -10.99
N ASN A 212 5.19 14.47 -10.82
CA ASN A 212 4.17 15.36 -11.34
C ASN A 212 4.20 16.72 -10.66
N TYR A 213 4.34 16.76 -9.33
CA TYR A 213 4.53 18.02 -8.61
C TYR A 213 5.79 18.73 -9.05
N ARG A 214 6.93 18.03 -9.16
CA ARG A 214 8.18 18.60 -9.69
C ARG A 214 8.01 19.23 -11.07
N ASN A 215 7.35 18.52 -11.98
CA ASN A 215 7.33 18.91 -13.40
C ASN A 215 6.23 19.94 -13.72
N TYR A 216 5.10 19.93 -13.00
CA TYR A 216 3.91 20.75 -13.32
C TYR A 216 3.61 21.81 -12.25
N TRP A 217 4.00 21.57 -11.00
CA TRP A 217 3.72 22.47 -9.88
C TRP A 217 4.92 22.62 -8.91
N PRO A 218 6.14 22.93 -9.40
CA PRO A 218 7.36 22.97 -8.56
C PRO A 218 7.28 23.97 -7.39
N GLN A 219 6.41 24.97 -7.48
CA GLN A 219 6.16 25.98 -6.46
C GLN A 219 5.19 25.53 -5.36
N LYS A 220 4.52 24.37 -5.51
CA LYS A 220 3.56 23.85 -4.54
C LYS A 220 4.19 22.68 -3.80
N ALA A 221 4.11 22.68 -2.47
CA ALA A 221 4.52 21.53 -1.68
C ALA A 221 3.57 20.33 -1.90
N PHE A 222 4.14 19.14 -2.01
CA PHE A 222 3.39 17.89 -2.11
C PHE A 222 3.17 17.35 -0.70
N ILE A 223 1.90 17.24 -0.30
CA ILE A 223 1.49 16.72 1.01
C ILE A 223 0.85 15.33 0.81
N PRO A 224 1.58 14.23 1.04
CA PRO A 224 1.15 12.88 0.63
C PRO A 224 -0.21 12.45 1.21
N TRP A 225 -0.44 12.69 2.50
CA TRP A 225 -1.68 12.31 3.19
C TRP A 225 -2.92 13.10 2.74
N ARG A 226 -2.77 14.07 1.82
CA ARG A 226 -3.91 14.74 1.17
C ARG A 226 -4.38 14.08 -0.12
N HIS A 227 -3.69 13.03 -0.58
CA HIS A 227 -4.03 12.28 -1.80
C HIS A 227 -4.74 10.94 -1.53
N GLY A 228 -4.94 10.58 -0.26
CA GLY A 228 -5.77 9.45 0.15
C GLY A 228 -7.26 9.75 0.17
N THR A 229 -8.07 8.75 0.50
CA THR A 229 -9.54 8.87 0.60
C THR A 229 -10.03 9.22 2.01
N GLU A 230 -9.11 9.52 2.93
CA GLU A 230 -9.38 9.82 4.34
C GLU A 230 -10.52 10.84 4.51
N MET A 231 -10.51 11.94 3.75
CA MET A 231 -11.59 12.95 3.80
C MET A 231 -12.96 12.43 3.39
N VAL A 232 -13.01 11.52 2.42
CA VAL A 232 -14.27 10.93 1.96
C VAL A 232 -14.82 10.02 3.05
N VAL A 233 -13.95 9.24 3.69
CA VAL A 233 -14.31 8.40 4.84
C VAL A 233 -14.83 9.27 5.99
N HIS A 234 -14.15 10.37 6.32
CA HIS A 234 -14.59 11.33 7.33
C HIS A 234 -15.91 11.99 6.97
N PHE A 235 -16.13 12.34 5.70
CA PHE A 235 -17.41 12.88 5.24
C PHE A 235 -18.55 11.90 5.54
N PHE A 236 -18.38 10.63 5.17
CA PHE A 236 -19.39 9.60 5.46
C PHE A 236 -19.51 9.29 6.95
N GLY A 237 -18.41 9.36 7.71
CA GLY A 237 -18.43 9.22 9.17
C GLY A 237 -19.25 10.32 9.85
N THR A 238 -19.04 11.57 9.45
CA THR A 238 -19.82 12.72 9.95
C THR A 238 -21.27 12.64 9.49
N LEU A 239 -21.52 12.25 8.24
CA LEU A 239 -22.89 12.05 7.75
C LEU A 239 -23.66 11.03 8.60
N ARG A 240 -23.03 9.91 8.97
CA ARG A 240 -23.63 8.89 9.84
C ARG A 240 -23.93 9.37 11.27
N LYS A 241 -23.25 10.43 11.74
CA LYS A 241 -23.59 11.09 13.02
C LYS A 241 -24.88 11.91 12.93
N ILE A 242 -25.23 12.39 11.73
CA ILE A 242 -26.46 13.15 11.48
C ILE A 242 -27.61 12.19 11.16
N VAL A 243 -27.38 11.28 10.20
CA VAL A 243 -28.35 10.29 9.72
C VAL A 243 -27.62 8.96 9.59
N ASN A 244 -27.88 8.02 10.52
CA ASN A 244 -27.14 6.77 10.64
C ASN A 244 -27.25 5.88 9.39
N GLU A 245 -28.47 5.74 8.86
CA GLU A 245 -28.74 5.12 7.56
C GLU A 245 -29.42 6.16 6.67
N PHE A 246 -28.75 6.53 5.58
CA PHE A 246 -29.17 7.63 4.70
C PHE A 246 -29.45 7.13 3.29
N ASP A 247 -30.49 7.68 2.66
CA ASP A 247 -30.72 7.52 1.23
C ASP A 247 -30.04 8.62 0.39
N ALA A 248 -30.31 8.64 -0.92
CA ALA A 248 -29.72 9.64 -1.81
C ALA A 248 -30.21 11.07 -1.52
N LEU A 249 -31.45 11.24 -1.06
CA LEU A 249 -32.00 12.55 -0.71
C LEU A 249 -31.40 13.04 0.60
N ASP A 250 -31.31 12.17 1.60
CA ASP A 250 -30.65 12.45 2.89
C ASP A 250 -29.20 12.90 2.68
N PHE A 251 -28.48 12.23 1.79
CA PHE A 251 -27.11 12.62 1.42
C PHE A 251 -27.04 14.04 0.85
N LEU A 252 -27.89 14.36 -0.14
CA LEU A 252 -27.91 15.67 -0.79
C LEU A 252 -28.30 16.79 0.18
N GLN A 253 -29.29 16.53 1.05
CA GLN A 253 -29.77 17.51 2.02
C GLN A 253 -28.83 17.70 3.21
N SER A 254 -28.02 16.69 3.53
CA SER A 254 -27.10 16.74 4.67
C SER A 254 -25.73 17.30 4.31
N TYR A 255 -25.40 17.50 3.03
CA TYR A 255 -24.09 17.98 2.58
C TYR A 255 -23.64 19.26 3.32
N ALA A 256 -24.48 20.30 3.33
CA ALA A 256 -24.14 21.57 4.00
C ALA A 256 -23.98 21.41 5.52
N LYS A 257 -24.75 20.50 6.14
CA LYS A 257 -24.63 20.20 7.57
C LYS A 257 -23.32 19.49 7.89
N VAL A 258 -22.92 18.53 7.05
CA VAL A 258 -21.64 17.83 7.19
C VAL A 258 -20.47 18.81 7.06
N GLU A 259 -20.51 19.73 6.10
CA GLU A 259 -19.46 20.75 5.93
C GLU A 259 -19.29 21.63 7.18
N VAL A 260 -20.40 22.12 7.75
CA VAL A 260 -20.39 22.94 8.97
C VAL A 260 -19.87 22.15 10.16
N LEU A 261 -20.32 20.90 10.33
CA LEU A 261 -19.88 20.05 11.45
C LEU A 261 -18.41 19.69 11.34
N GLN A 262 -17.90 19.34 10.16
CA GLN A 262 -16.48 19.07 9.96
C GLN A 262 -15.62 20.30 10.27
N ARG A 263 -16.05 21.49 9.85
CA ARG A 263 -15.34 22.73 10.16
C ARG A 263 -15.32 23.03 11.67
N ALA A 264 -16.44 22.79 12.36
CA ALA A 264 -16.53 22.98 13.81
C ALA A 264 -15.69 21.96 14.59
N MET A 265 -15.72 20.68 14.20
CA MET A 265 -14.91 19.61 14.80
C MET A 265 -13.41 19.91 14.72
N HIS A 266 -12.96 20.39 13.56
CA HIS A 266 -11.57 20.79 13.36
C HIS A 266 -11.17 21.97 14.27
N GLN A 267 -12.01 23.00 14.37
CA GLN A 267 -11.74 24.17 15.21
C GLN A 267 -11.70 23.84 16.71
N LEU A 268 -12.47 22.85 17.15
CA LEU A 268 -12.57 22.44 18.54
C LEU A 268 -11.50 21.41 18.95
N GLY A 269 -10.69 20.91 18.01
CA GLY A 269 -9.67 19.90 18.28
C GLY A 269 -10.25 18.58 18.80
N THR A 270 -11.55 18.32 18.59
CA THR A 270 -12.23 17.08 19.05
C THR A 270 -11.88 15.85 18.21
N ASP A 271 -11.01 16.03 17.22
CA ASP A 271 -10.56 15.02 16.27
C ASP A 271 -9.31 14.27 16.78
N ALA A 272 -9.01 14.36 18.09
CA ALA A 272 -7.79 13.78 18.63
C ALA A 272 -7.91 12.26 18.85
N ALA A 273 -7.00 11.55 18.19
CA ALA A 273 -6.64 10.16 18.44
C ALA A 273 -6.30 9.93 19.92
N GLY A 274 -7.04 9.04 20.57
CA GLY A 274 -6.81 8.72 21.98
C GLY A 274 -7.77 7.67 22.54
N SER A 275 -8.91 7.43 21.91
CA SER A 275 -9.79 6.32 22.26
C SER A 275 -9.40 5.03 21.55
N ALA A 276 -9.65 3.90 22.22
CA ALA A 276 -9.48 2.55 21.67
C ALA A 276 -10.31 2.29 20.39
N GLN A 277 -11.21 3.20 20.03
CA GLN A 277 -12.02 3.24 18.82
C GLN A 277 -12.03 4.67 18.26
N GLY A 278 -11.77 4.85 16.97
CA GLY A 278 -11.80 6.16 16.30
C GLY A 278 -10.96 6.16 15.02
N TYR A 279 -11.17 7.13 14.14
CA TYR A 279 -10.32 7.30 12.95
C TYR A 279 -9.05 8.08 13.33
N HIS A 280 -7.90 7.71 12.78
CA HIS A 280 -6.66 8.47 12.94
C HIS A 280 -6.68 9.65 11.95
N HIS A 281 -6.48 10.88 12.45
CA HIS A 281 -6.66 12.10 11.67
C HIS A 281 -5.32 12.66 11.18
N THR A 282 -4.97 12.41 9.93
CA THR A 282 -3.77 12.98 9.29
C THR A 282 -4.10 14.04 8.26
N TYR A 283 -5.27 13.97 7.61
CA TYR A 283 -5.58 14.84 6.46
C TYR A 283 -5.46 16.34 6.73
N GLN A 284 -5.97 16.82 7.87
CA GLN A 284 -5.92 18.23 8.27
C GLN A 284 -4.75 18.57 9.19
N ASN A 285 -3.87 17.60 9.47
CA ASN A 285 -2.66 17.84 10.24
C ASN A 285 -1.66 18.64 9.38
N LEU A 286 -1.70 19.95 9.54
CA LEU A 286 -0.80 20.91 8.88
C LEU A 286 0.12 21.62 9.88
N HIS A 287 0.06 21.25 11.16
CA HIS A 287 0.87 21.88 12.20
C HIS A 287 2.34 21.44 12.09
N ASN A 288 3.27 22.39 12.23
CA ASN A 288 4.72 22.16 12.23
C ASN A 288 5.27 21.46 10.96
N LEU A 289 4.58 21.54 9.82
CA LEU A 289 5.07 20.95 8.57
C LEU A 289 6.29 21.71 8.04
N ASN A 290 7.33 20.95 7.70
CA ASN A 290 8.45 21.47 6.91
C ASN A 290 8.05 21.56 5.44
N LEU A 291 7.32 22.62 5.07
CA LEU A 291 6.87 22.85 3.69
C LEU A 291 8.04 23.00 2.71
N THR A 292 9.20 23.47 3.17
CA THR A 292 10.42 23.53 2.35
C THR A 292 10.88 22.14 1.94
N ALA A 293 10.94 21.19 2.89
CA ALA A 293 11.29 19.81 2.61
C ALA A 293 10.24 19.13 1.70
N LEU A 294 8.96 19.41 1.92
CA LEU A 294 7.85 18.89 1.11
C LEU A 294 7.67 19.59 -0.25
N GLY A 295 8.39 20.69 -0.48
CA GLY A 295 8.49 21.38 -1.77
C GLY A 295 9.80 21.10 -2.50
N THR A 296 10.68 20.29 -1.91
CA THR A 296 11.96 19.92 -2.51
C THR A 296 11.83 18.59 -3.24
N TYR A 297 12.01 18.62 -4.55
CA TYR A 297 11.84 17.46 -5.42
C TYR A 297 13.18 17.00 -5.99
N GLN A 298 13.38 15.70 -5.99
CA GLN A 298 14.58 15.06 -6.54
C GLN A 298 14.54 14.98 -8.06
N GLY A 299 15.71 14.97 -8.70
CA GLY A 299 15.84 14.69 -10.12
C GLY A 299 15.62 13.21 -10.46
N ASP A 300 15.52 12.89 -11.74
CA ASP A 300 15.37 11.48 -12.17
C ASP A 300 16.62 10.66 -11.83
N GLY A 301 17.82 11.24 -12.01
CA GLY A 301 19.08 10.60 -11.62
C GLY A 301 19.20 10.31 -10.11
N ASP A 302 18.62 11.17 -9.27
CA ASP A 302 18.59 10.93 -7.81
C ASP A 302 17.66 9.76 -7.47
N ILE A 303 16.50 9.68 -8.13
CA ILE A 303 15.55 8.57 -7.95
C ILE A 303 16.19 7.25 -8.43
N GLU A 304 16.94 7.28 -9.54
CA GLU A 304 17.71 6.13 -10.04
C GLU A 304 18.80 5.70 -9.06
N ALA A 305 19.56 6.64 -8.50
CA ALA A 305 20.58 6.35 -7.49
C ALA A 305 19.96 5.72 -6.22
N ILE A 306 18.83 6.27 -5.75
CA ILE A 306 18.08 5.70 -4.62
C ILE A 306 17.56 4.31 -4.97
N ALA A 307 17.09 4.08 -6.20
CA ALA A 307 16.62 2.76 -6.63
C ALA A 307 17.72 1.72 -6.59
N HIS A 308 18.94 2.10 -6.99
CA HIS A 308 20.11 1.23 -6.88
C HIS A 308 20.44 0.89 -5.42
N GLU A 309 20.49 1.87 -4.52
CA GLU A 309 20.70 1.64 -3.08
C GLU A 309 19.59 0.79 -2.46
N ALA A 310 18.33 1.08 -2.80
CA ALA A 310 17.17 0.36 -2.32
C ALA A 310 17.16 -1.11 -2.75
N ALA A 311 17.62 -1.41 -3.96
CA ALA A 311 17.75 -2.78 -4.44
C ALA A 311 18.85 -3.55 -3.68
N HIS A 312 19.96 -2.91 -3.33
CA HIS A 312 20.98 -3.52 -2.46
C HIS A 312 20.43 -3.80 -1.06
N ALA A 313 19.75 -2.83 -0.44
CA ALA A 313 19.10 -3.04 0.85
C ALA A 313 18.07 -4.18 0.82
N ALA A 314 17.26 -4.26 -0.24
CA ALA A 314 16.31 -5.35 -0.44
C ALA A 314 17.01 -6.71 -0.62
N SER A 315 18.10 -6.76 -1.39
CA SER A 315 18.93 -7.96 -1.55
C SER A 315 19.49 -8.42 -0.20
N ASP A 316 20.01 -7.50 0.62
CA ASP A 316 20.58 -7.80 1.94
C ASP A 316 19.51 -8.31 2.91
N ILE A 317 18.30 -7.74 2.88
CA ILE A 317 17.15 -8.26 3.62
C ILE A 317 16.86 -9.71 3.18
N LEU A 318 16.78 -9.97 1.88
CA LEU A 318 16.48 -11.30 1.35
C LEU A 318 17.59 -12.32 1.65
N LYS A 319 18.86 -11.91 1.64
CA LYS A 319 20.01 -12.73 2.08
C LYS A 319 19.92 -13.05 3.57
N GLY A 320 19.65 -12.04 4.40
CA GLY A 320 19.45 -12.21 5.84
C GLY A 320 18.31 -13.19 6.15
N LEU A 321 17.27 -13.22 5.31
CA LEU A 321 16.15 -14.14 5.40
C LEU A 321 16.38 -15.49 4.70
N ARG A 322 17.60 -15.76 4.20
CA ARG A 322 17.99 -16.98 3.46
C ARG A 322 17.13 -17.28 2.24
N MET A 323 16.65 -16.24 1.56
CA MET A 323 15.84 -16.36 0.34
C MET A 323 16.65 -16.15 -0.93
N TRP A 324 17.69 -15.30 -0.86
CA TRP A 324 18.41 -14.81 -2.03
C TRP A 324 19.02 -15.91 -2.92
N ASP A 325 19.80 -16.81 -2.33
CA ASP A 325 20.49 -17.87 -3.07
C ASP A 325 19.50 -18.78 -3.83
N ILE A 326 18.36 -19.08 -3.20
CA ILE A 326 17.28 -19.89 -3.80
C ILE A 326 16.63 -19.14 -4.98
N ILE A 327 16.46 -17.82 -4.87
CA ILE A 327 15.93 -16.99 -5.97
C ILE A 327 16.92 -17.00 -7.13
N GLU A 328 18.21 -16.81 -6.87
CA GLU A 328 19.25 -16.79 -7.90
C GLU A 328 19.35 -18.12 -8.65
N GLU A 329 19.39 -19.25 -7.94
CA GLU A 329 19.43 -20.58 -8.54
C GLU A 329 18.21 -20.84 -9.43
N TRP A 330 17.02 -20.53 -8.93
CA TRP A 330 15.76 -20.71 -9.67
C TRP A 330 15.67 -19.80 -10.89
N ASP A 331 16.09 -18.55 -10.79
CA ASP A 331 16.08 -17.59 -11.89
C ASP A 331 17.06 -18.01 -13.01
N ILE A 332 18.25 -18.51 -12.63
CA ILE A 332 19.21 -19.11 -13.58
C ILE A 332 18.60 -20.31 -14.30
N GLU A 333 17.94 -21.21 -13.58
CA GLU A 333 17.30 -22.40 -14.15
C GLU A 333 16.17 -22.02 -15.11
N LYS A 334 15.33 -21.04 -14.74
CA LYS A 334 14.24 -20.53 -15.57
C LYS A 334 14.77 -19.89 -16.86
N ARG A 335 15.88 -19.14 -16.80
CA ARG A 335 16.53 -18.57 -18.00
C ARG A 335 17.09 -19.64 -18.94
N LYS A 336 17.63 -20.74 -18.41
CA LYS A 336 18.08 -21.88 -19.25
C LYS A 336 16.92 -22.56 -19.98
N GLN A 337 15.72 -22.51 -19.42
CA GLN A 337 14.51 -23.10 -19.99
C GLN A 337 13.73 -22.13 -20.90
N ALA A 338 14.09 -20.84 -20.93
CA ALA A 338 13.46 -19.87 -21.81
C ALA A 338 13.82 -20.18 -23.27
N PRO A 339 12.85 -20.25 -24.19
CA PRO A 339 13.15 -20.45 -25.61
C PRO A 339 14.04 -19.32 -26.11
N LEU A 340 15.06 -19.67 -26.90
CA LEU A 340 15.90 -18.70 -27.60
C LEU A 340 14.98 -17.75 -28.39
N PRO A 341 15.21 -16.42 -28.34
CA PRO A 341 14.45 -15.50 -29.17
C PRO A 341 14.61 -15.92 -30.62
N ASP A 342 13.50 -16.01 -31.35
CA ASP A 342 13.49 -16.30 -32.80
C ASP A 342 14.43 -15.29 -33.47
N ILE A 343 15.60 -15.78 -33.87
CA ILE A 343 16.49 -15.07 -34.76
C ILE A 343 15.75 -15.07 -36.09
N LEU A 344 15.01 -13.99 -36.37
CA LEU A 344 14.60 -13.66 -37.71
C LEU A 344 15.89 -13.47 -38.52
N VAL A 345 16.31 -14.55 -39.17
CA VAL A 345 17.26 -14.50 -40.27
C VAL A 345 16.47 -13.88 -41.42
N ASP A 346 16.57 -12.56 -41.56
CA ASP A 346 16.15 -11.86 -42.77
C ASP A 346 16.95 -12.47 -43.94
N GLY A 347 16.24 -13.19 -44.80
CA GLY A 347 16.73 -13.77 -46.05
C GLY A 347 16.07 -13.13 -47.25
#